data_AF-U3U6E6-F1
#
_entry.id   AF-U3U6E6-F1
#
_cell.length_a   1.000
_cell.length_b   1.000
_cell.length_c   1.000
_cell.angle_alpha   90.00
_cell.angle_beta   90.00
_cell.angle_gamma   90.00
#
_symmetry.space_group_name_H-M   'P 1'
#
loop_
_entity.id
_entity.type
_entity.pdbx_description
1 polymer ?
#
loop_
_entity_poly.entity_id
_entity_poly.type
_entity_poly.pdbx_seq_one_letter_code
_entity_poly.pdbx_strand_id
1 'polypeptide(L)'
;MRRLITTLVILLVVVVAGMTALVLLVNPNDFRTYMVQQVKQRSGYQLEVNGDLRWHVWPQLSILAGRMSLTAPGASQPMVTADNMRLDVNLWPLL
;
A
#
# COMPACT_ATOMS: atom_id res chain seq x y z
N MET A 1 -40.37 -0.26 6.69
CA MET A 1 -39.17 -0.11 7.55
C MET A 1 -38.26 -1.34 7.51
N ARG A 2 -38.72 -2.57 7.82
CA ARG A 2 -37.87 -3.78 7.80
C ARG A 2 -37.11 -4.01 6.48
N ARG A 3 -37.78 -3.86 5.32
CA ARG A 3 -37.17 -4.05 4.00
C ARG A 3 -36.01 -3.07 3.71
N LEU A 4 -36.13 -1.81 4.13
CA LEU A 4 -35.06 -0.81 3.95
C LEU A 4 -33.81 -1.15 4.78
N ILE A 5 -34.01 -1.58 6.02
CA ILE A 5 -32.92 -1.99 6.90
C ILE A 5 -32.21 -3.21 6.31
N THR A 6 -32.97 -4.21 5.84
CA THR A 6 -32.38 -5.39 5.20
C THR A 6 -31.57 -5.03 3.96
N THR A 7 -32.07 -4.15 3.08
CA THR A 7 -31.31 -3.71 1.90
C THR A 7 -30.03 -2.98 2.28
N LEU A 8 -30.07 -2.09 3.28
CA LEU A 8 -28.88 -1.40 3.78
C LEU A 8 -27.84 -2.38 4.35
N VAL A 9 -28.28 -3.38 5.11
CA VAL A 9 -27.39 -4.42 5.65
C VAL A 9 -26.75 -5.23 4.52
N ILE A 10 -27.51 -5.64 3.51
CA ILE A 10 -26.97 -6.36 2.36
C ILE A 10 -25.93 -5.52 1.63
N LEU A 11 -26.23 -4.24 1.37
CA LEU A 11 -25.31 -3.33 0.70
C LEU A 11 -24.01 -3.15 1.50
N LEU A 12 -24.12 -2.98 2.82
CA LEU A 12 -22.96 -2.92 3.71
C LEU A 12 -22.13 -4.20 3.66
N VAL A 13 -22.76 -5.37 3.70
CA VAL A 13 -22.09 -6.67 3.62
C VAL A 13 -21.35 -6.82 2.28
N VAL A 14 -21.97 -6.43 1.17
CA VAL A 14 -21.35 -6.49 -0.16
C VAL A 14 -20.09 -5.60 -0.21
N VAL A 15 -20.16 -4.39 0.31
CA VAL A 15 -19.00 -3.47 0.36
C VAL A 15 -17.88 -4.06 1.21
N VAL A 16 -18.18 -4.56 2.41
CA VAL A 16 -17.18 -5.16 3.31
C VAL A 16 -16.56 -6.41 2.68
N ALA A 17 -17.37 -7.26 2.05
CA ALA A 17 -16.89 -8.46 1.37
C ALA A 17 -15.97 -8.11 0.18
N GLY A 18 -16.35 -7.11 -0.63
CA GLY A 18 -15.55 -6.62 -1.74
C GLY A 18 -14.20 -6.04 -1.30
N MET A 19 -14.18 -5.21 -0.25
CA MET A 19 -12.94 -4.67 0.32
C MET A 19 -12.04 -5.79 0.87
N THR A 20 -12.63 -6.75 1.59
CA THR A 20 -11.89 -7.89 2.16
C THR A 20 -11.26 -8.74 1.05
N ALA A 21 -12.02 -9.02 -0.01
CA ALA A 21 -11.52 -9.76 -1.17
C ALA A 21 -10.33 -9.04 -1.81
N LEU A 22 -10.42 -7.73 -2.04
CA LEU A 22 -9.32 -6.93 -2.61
C LEU A 22 -8.04 -7.03 -1.77
N VAL A 23 -8.14 -6.86 -0.46
CA VAL A 23 -7.00 -6.89 0.46
C VAL A 23 -6.35 -8.29 0.52
N LEU A 24 -7.16 -9.35 0.45
CA LEU A 24 -6.66 -10.72 0.50
C LEU A 24 -6.06 -11.18 -0.85
N LEU A 25 -6.63 -10.74 -1.97
CA LEU A 25 -6.15 -11.12 -3.30
C LEU A 25 -4.88 -10.38 -3.71
N VAL A 26 -4.69 -9.15 -3.21
CA VAL A 26 -3.55 -8.31 -3.59
C VAL A 26 -2.50 -8.35 -2.49
N ASN A 27 -1.38 -9.03 -2.72
CA ASN A 27 -0.28 -9.03 -1.77
C ASN A 27 0.51 -7.72 -1.88
N PRO A 28 0.58 -6.91 -0.80
CA PRO A 28 1.29 -5.64 -0.85
C PRO A 28 2.78 -5.82 -1.12
N ASN A 29 3.37 -6.98 -0.79
CA ASN A 29 4.79 -7.27 -1.02
C ASN A 29 5.16 -7.43 -2.50
N ASP A 30 4.19 -7.70 -3.39
CA ASP A 30 4.45 -7.74 -4.83
C ASP A 30 4.86 -6.35 -5.34
N PHE A 31 4.29 -5.29 -4.76
CA PHE A 31 4.68 -3.91 -5.08
C PHE A 31 6.10 -3.58 -4.64
N ARG A 32 6.62 -4.20 -3.57
CA ARG A 32 7.99 -3.98 -3.11
C ARG A 32 8.98 -4.28 -4.22
N THR A 33 8.88 -5.50 -4.76
CA THR A 33 9.76 -5.97 -5.84
C THR A 33 9.64 -5.08 -7.07
N TYR A 34 8.40 -4.73 -7.43
CA TYR A 34 8.14 -3.83 -8.54
C TYR A 34 8.79 -2.45 -8.35
N MET A 35 8.65 -1.83 -7.17
CA MET A 35 9.25 -0.53 -6.86
C MET A 35 10.78 -0.57 -6.94
N VAL A 36 11.41 -1.57 -6.34
CA VAL A 36 12.88 -1.73 -6.37
C VAL A 36 13.37 -1.83 -7.81
N GLN A 37 12.69 -2.63 -8.64
CA GLN A 37 13.05 -2.80 -10.04
C GLN A 37 12.84 -1.51 -10.85
N GLN A 38 11.72 -0.81 -10.65
CA GLN A 38 11.41 0.43 -11.36
C GLN A 38 12.36 1.57 -10.99
N VAL A 39 12.69 1.73 -9.70
CA VAL A 39 13.66 2.75 -9.28
C VAL A 39 15.02 2.48 -9.91
N LYS A 40 15.49 1.23 -9.87
CA LYS A 40 16.74 0.85 -10.52
C LYS A 40 16.71 1.12 -12.04
N GLN A 41 15.61 0.78 -12.72
CA GLN A 41 15.48 1.00 -14.16
C GLN A 41 15.43 2.48 -14.54
N ARG A 42 14.77 3.34 -13.75
CA ARG A 42 14.53 4.74 -14.11
C ARG A 42 15.59 5.72 -13.63
N SER A 43 16.13 5.52 -12.43
CA SER A 43 17.15 6.43 -11.87
C SER A 43 18.54 5.80 -11.79
N GLY A 44 18.64 4.47 -11.91
CA GLY A 44 19.87 3.73 -11.63
C GLY A 44 20.13 3.50 -10.13
N TYR A 45 19.31 4.08 -9.25
CA TYR A 45 19.53 4.04 -7.82
C TYR A 45 19.07 2.68 -7.26
N GLN A 46 19.74 2.23 -6.21
CA GLN A 46 19.36 1.01 -5.52
C GLN A 46 18.43 1.37 -4.36
N LEU A 47 17.15 1.01 -4.51
CA LEU A 47 16.17 1.08 -3.44
C LEU A 47 16.21 -0.24 -2.66
N GLU A 48 16.37 -0.14 -1.35
CA GLU A 48 16.20 -1.24 -0.43
C GLU A 48 15.02 -0.94 0.49
N VAL A 49 14.07 -1.87 0.55
CA VAL A 49 12.91 -1.78 1.45
C VAL A 49 13.05 -2.88 2.48
N ASN A 50 13.29 -2.52 3.73
CA ASN A 50 13.46 -3.43 4.85
C ASN A 50 12.11 -3.65 5.55
N GLY A 51 11.73 -4.93 5.66
CA GLY A 51 10.44 -5.35 6.19
C GLY A 51 9.34 -5.48 5.14
N ASP A 52 8.22 -6.05 5.57
CA ASP A 52 7.07 -6.32 4.72
C ASP A 52 6.20 -5.07 4.54
N LEU A 53 5.64 -4.92 3.35
CA LEU A 53 4.57 -3.96 3.11
C LEU A 53 3.29 -4.50 3.73
N ARG A 54 2.57 -3.64 4.45
CA ARG A 54 1.32 -4.02 5.12
C ARG A 54 0.17 -3.16 4.64
N TRP A 55 -0.96 -3.81 4.39
CA TRP A 55 -2.23 -3.12 4.20
C TRP A 55 -2.71 -2.50 5.50
N HIS A 56 -3.27 -1.30 5.40
CA HIS A 56 -4.05 -0.66 6.44
C HIS A 56 -5.29 -0.07 5.77
N VAL A 57 -6.46 -0.66 6.04
CA VAL A 57 -7.64 -0.51 5.17
C VAL A 57 -8.75 0.35 5.79
N TRP A 58 -8.50 0.98 6.95
CA TRP A 58 -9.50 1.77 7.66
C TRP A 58 -8.85 2.81 8.58
N PRO A 59 -9.28 4.09 8.59
CA PRO A 59 -10.41 4.68 7.83
C PRO A 59 -10.07 5.04 6.36
N GLN A 60 -8.79 5.00 6.00
CA GLN A 60 -8.30 5.24 4.65
C GLN A 60 -7.54 4.00 4.15
N LEU A 61 -7.44 3.84 2.84
CA LEU A 61 -6.65 2.77 2.24
C LEU A 61 -5.19 3.21 2.19
N SER A 62 -4.37 2.62 3.05
CA SER A 62 -2.95 2.93 3.19
C SER A 62 -2.08 1.70 2.99
N ILE A 63 -0.88 1.92 2.46
CA ILE A 63 0.22 0.95 2.46
C ILE A 63 1.28 1.46 3.43
N LEU A 64 1.60 0.64 4.44
CA LEU A 64 2.67 0.90 5.39
C LEU A 64 3.92 0.18 4.93
N ALA A 65 5.01 0.94 4.79
CA ALA A 65 6.33 0.45 4.51
C ALA A 65 7.25 0.68 5.71
N GLY A 66 8.09 -0.32 5.99
CA GLY A 66 9.15 -0.19 6.97
C GLY A 66 10.28 0.71 6.48
N ARG A 67 11.47 0.49 7.05
CA ARG A 67 12.65 1.29 6.73
C ARG A 67 13.03 1.12 5.26
N MET A 68 13.24 2.21 4.54
CA MET A 68 13.81 2.19 3.20
C MET A 68 15.08 3.01 3.10
N SER A 69 16.00 2.53 2.28
CA SER A 69 17.26 3.17 1.96
C SER A 69 17.38 3.31 0.46
N LEU A 70 17.84 4.48 0.02
CA LEU A 70 18.12 4.78 -1.37
C LEU A 70 19.61 5.06 -1.51
N THR A 71 20.29 4.24 -2.29
CA THR A 71 21.73 4.33 -2.55
C THR A 71 21.96 4.73 -4.00
N ALA A 72 22.72 5.80 -4.21
CA ALA A 72 23.06 6.24 -5.57
C ALA A 72 24.09 5.30 -6.21
N PRO A 73 24.14 5.22 -7.55
CA PRO A 73 25.17 4.48 -8.26
C PRO A 73 26.57 4.91 -7.82
N GLY A 74 27.39 3.95 -7.36
CA GLY A 74 28.76 4.22 -6.91
C GLY A 74 28.89 4.80 -5.49
N ALA A 75 27.78 5.01 -4.78
CA ALA A 75 27.83 5.40 -3.37
C ALA A 75 27.98 4.16 -2.47
N SER A 76 28.91 4.20 -1.52
CA SER A 76 29.11 3.12 -0.54
C SER A 76 28.12 3.17 0.62
N GLN A 77 27.39 4.28 0.78
CA GLN A 77 26.44 4.50 1.86
C GLN A 77 25.10 5.01 1.31
N PRO A 78 23.97 4.68 1.96
CA PRO A 78 22.66 5.18 1.55
C PRO A 78 22.60 6.70 1.71
N MET A 79 22.16 7.37 0.65
CA MET A 79 22.04 8.83 0.64
C MET A 79 20.75 9.31 1.30
N VAL A 80 19.68 8.53 1.15
CA VAL A 80 18.37 8.82 1.76
C VAL A 80 17.94 7.60 2.53
N THR A 81 17.50 7.81 3.76
CA THR A 81 16.87 6.78 4.57
C THR A 81 15.54 7.31 5.09
N ALA A 82 14.54 6.45 5.15
CA ALA A 82 13.25 6.75 5.75
C ALA A 82 12.85 5.57 6.62
N ASP A 83 12.59 5.79 7.91
CA ASP A 83 12.30 4.71 8.85
C ASP A 83 10.86 4.19 8.79
N ASN A 84 9.89 5.09 8.56
CA ASN A 84 8.48 4.74 8.51
C ASN A 84 7.82 5.48 7.35
N MET A 85 7.57 4.76 6.25
CA MET A 85 6.85 5.31 5.11
C MET A 85 5.39 4.88 5.14
N ARG A 86 4.52 5.82 4.83
CA ARG A 86 3.08 5.60 4.73
C ARG A 86 2.58 6.24 3.45
N LEU A 87 2.00 5.43 2.58
CA LEU A 87 1.33 5.90 1.39
C LEU A 87 -0.18 5.81 1.63
N ASP A 88 -0.84 6.96 1.71
CA ASP A 88 -2.28 7.04 1.97
C ASP A 88 -3.03 7.37 0.68
N VAL A 89 -4.11 6.63 0.41
CA VAL A 89 -5.07 6.95 -0.65
C VAL A 89 -6.33 7.47 0.01
N ASN A 90 -6.67 8.73 -0.29
CA ASN A 90 -7.90 9.34 0.20
C ASN A 90 -9.08 8.81 -0.62
N LEU A 91 -10.05 8.18 0.06
CA LEU A 91 -11.22 7.58 -0.59
C LEU A 91 -12.35 8.59 -0.84
N TRP A 92 -12.40 9.70 -0.09
CA TRP A 92 -13.43 10.73 -0.22
C TRP A 92 -13.54 11.38 -1.61
N PRO A 93 -12.44 11.76 -2.29
CA PRO A 93 -12.54 12.34 -3.63
C PRO A 93 -12.90 11.33 -4.75
N LEU A 94 -13.10 10.05 -4.41
CA LEU A 94 -13.51 9.01 -5.37
C LEU A 94 -15.03 8.79 -5.41
N LEU A 95 -15.79 9.44 -4.53
CA LEU A 95 -17.25 9.42 -4.44
C LEU A 95 -17.87 10.69 -5.05
#